data_AF-A0A930MZ99-F1
#
_entry.id   AF-A0A930MZ99-F1
#
_cell.length_a   1.000
_cell.length_b   1.000
_cell.length_c   1.000
_cell.angle_alpha   90.00
_cell.angle_beta   90.00
_cell.angle_gamma   90.00
#
_symmetry.space_group_name_H-M   'P 1'
#
loop_
_entity.id
_entity.type
_entity.pdbx_description
1 polymer ?
#
loop_
_entity_poly.entity_id
_entity_poly.type
_entity_poly.pdbx_seq_one_letter_code
_entity_poly.pdbx_strand_id
1 'polypeptide(L)' 'MAKKDNNTKSFILRVDSDTMSAIEKWAADEFRSTNGQLQWIITEALRKARRLPKLHLKDEASSKTDKTNDTSID' A
#
# COMPACT_ATOMS: atom_id res chain seq x y z
N MET A 1 14.81 -17.61 -12.10
CA MET A 1 14.43 -16.25 -11.67
C MET A 1 12.93 -16.09 -11.91
N ALA A 2 12.10 -16.25 -10.87
CA ALA A 2 10.64 -16.17 -11.01
C ALA A 2 10.22 -14.74 -11.37
N LYS A 3 9.47 -14.58 -12.47
CA LYS A 3 8.92 -13.29 -12.91
C LYS A 3 7.84 -12.87 -11.91
N LYS A 4 8.06 -11.78 -11.17
CA LYS A 4 7.00 -11.12 -10.41
C LYS A 4 6.15 -10.36 -11.42
N ASP A 5 5.00 -10.91 -11.79
CA ASP A 5 4.06 -10.22 -12.67
C ASP A 5 3.58 -8.94 -11.96
N ASN A 6 4.05 -7.79 -12.44
CA ASN A 6 3.63 -6.48 -11.95
C ASN A 6 2.23 -6.18 -12.51
N ASN A 7 1.20 -6.78 -11.91
CA ASN A 7 -0.21 -6.63 -12.30
C ASN A 7 -0.77 -5.28 -11.80
N THR A 8 -0.07 -4.19 -12.13
CA THR A 8 -0.56 -2.82 -11.91
C THR A 8 -1.52 -2.48 -13.04
N LYS A 9 -2.79 -2.25 -12.70
CA LYS A 9 -3.81 -1.83 -13.68
C LYS A 9 -3.98 -0.31 -13.63
N SER A 10 -3.67 0.35 -14.73
CA SER A 10 -3.91 1.79 -14.90
C SER A 10 -5.38 2.06 -15.21
N PHE A 11 -5.96 3.07 -14.57
CA PHE A 11 -7.33 3.53 -14.83
C PHE A 11 -7.40 5.06 -14.74
N ILE A 12 -8.43 5.64 -15.38
CA ILE A 12 -8.69 7.08 -15.31
C ILE A 12 -9.60 7.36 -14.11
N LEU A 13 -9.14 8.19 -13.19
CA LEU A 13 -9.93 8.68 -12.07
C LEU A 13 -10.53 10.04 -12.43
N ARG A 14 -11.84 10.21 -12.21
CA ARG A 14 -12.51 11.50 -12.34
C ARG A 14 -12.80 12.03 -10.94
N VAL A 15 -12.20 13.17 -10.61
CA VAL A 15 -12.39 13.90 -9.35
C VAL A 15 -12.49 15.39 -9.67
N ASP A 16 -13.21 16.15 -8.84
CA ASP A 16 -13.23 17.61 -8.92
C ASP A 16 -11.88 18.22 -8.50
N SER A 17 -11.66 19.48 -8.90
CA SER A 17 -10.40 20.18 -8.65
C SER A 17 -10.13 20.37 -7.16
N ASP A 18 -11.16 20.65 -6.37
CA ASP A 18 -11.01 20.95 -4.94
C ASP A 18 -10.56 19.71 -4.17
N THR A 19 -11.15 18.55 -4.49
CA THR A 19 -10.75 17.26 -3.95
C THR A 19 -9.32 16.91 -4.34
N MET A 20 -8.93 17.17 -5.60
CA MET A 20 -7.56 16.92 -6.06
C MET A 20 -6.56 17.77 -5.27
N SER A 21 -6.82 19.08 -5.12
CA SER A 21 -5.95 19.97 -4.35
C SER A 21 -5.85 19.58 -2.87
N ALA A 22 -6.95 19.11 -2.26
CA ALA A 22 -6.93 18.61 -0.89
C ALA A 22 -6.04 17.36 -0.73
N ILE A 23 -6.09 16.44 -1.70
CA ILE A 23 -5.26 15.23 -1.69
C ILE A 23 -3.78 15.57 -1.89
N GLU A 24 -3.46 16.50 -2.79
CA GLU A 24 -2.07 16.96 -3.01
C GLU A 24 -1.49 17.59 -1.77
N LYS A 25 -2.26 18.45 -1.09
CA LYS A 25 -1.83 19.07 0.17
C LYS A 25 -1.60 18.02 1.25
N TRP A 26 -2.52 17.06 1.41
CA TRP A 26 -2.34 15.98 2.39
C TRP A 26 -1.12 15.11 2.07
N ALA A 27 -0.90 14.79 0.80
CA ALA A 27 0.30 14.05 0.37
C ALA A 27 1.58 14.82 0.71
N ALA A 28 1.60 16.14 0.46
CA ALA A 28 2.73 17.01 0.80
C ALA A 28 2.98 17.08 2.32
N ASP A 29 1.93 17.20 3.12
CA ASP A 29 2.01 17.24 4.59
C ASP A 29 2.60 15.94 5.17
N GLU A 30 2.36 14.80 4.52
CA GLU A 30 2.92 13.49 4.91
C GLU A 30 4.20 13.09 4.15
N PHE A 31 4.80 14.00 3.37
CA PHE A 31 5.96 13.71 2.52
C PHE A 31 5.79 12.50 1.60
N ARG A 32 4.59 12.34 1.03
CA ARG A 32 4.22 11.29 0.08
C ARG A 32 3.97 11.87 -1.31
N SER A 33 4.06 11.02 -2.33
CA SER A 33 3.52 11.38 -3.65
C SER A 33 2.00 11.28 -3.64
N THR A 34 1.33 12.08 -4.46
CA THR A 34 -0.12 12.05 -4.63
C THR A 34 -0.65 10.66 -4.97
N ASN A 35 0.06 9.92 -5.83
CA ASN A 35 -0.29 8.53 -6.16
C ASN A 35 -0.13 7.59 -4.96
N GLY A 36 0.95 7.74 -4.18
CA GLY A 36 1.14 6.98 -2.95
C GLY A 36 0.06 7.27 -1.90
N GLN A 37 -0.37 8.52 -1.80
CA GLN A 37 -1.46 8.92 -0.93
C GLN A 37 -2.80 8.32 -1.35
N LEU A 38 -3.12 8.35 -2.65
CA LEU A 38 -4.32 7.70 -3.21
C LEU A 38 -4.33 6.19 -2.91
N GLN A 39 -3.20 5.51 -3.10
CA GLN A 39 -3.08 4.07 -2.79
C GLN A 39 -3.33 3.78 -1.32
N TRP A 40 -2.78 4.61 -0.42
CA TRP A 40 -2.99 4.47 1.01
C TRP A 40 -4.46 4.69 1.39
N ILE A 41 -5.09 5.75 0.90
CA ILE A 41 -6.51 6.05 1.15
C ILE A 41 -7.40 4.89 0.69
N ILE A 42 -7.17 4.37 -0.53
CA ILE A 42 -7.94 3.23 -1.06
C ILE A 42 -7.75 1.99 -0.21
N THR A 43 -6.50 1.68 0.18
CA THR A 43 -6.18 0.50 1.00
C THR A 43 -6.84 0.60 2.38
N GLU A 44 -6.74 1.77 3.02
CA GLU A 44 -7.40 2.05 4.30
C GLU A 44 -8.92 1.95 4.21
N ALA A 45 -9.53 2.52 3.17
CA ALA A 45 -10.97 2.44 2.95
C ALA A 45 -11.44 0.99 2.75
N LEU A 46 -10.71 0.19 1.96
CA LEU A 46 -11.00 -1.23 1.76
C LEU A 46 -10.84 -2.04 3.05
N ARG A 47 -9.80 -1.75 3.85
CA ARG A 47 -9.56 -2.38 5.15
C ARG A 47 -10.71 -2.09 6.12
N LYS A 48 -11.09 -0.82 6.26
CA LYS A 48 -12.22 -0.38 7.11
C LYS A 48 -13.55 -0.99 6.65
N ALA A 49 -13.76 -1.12 5.35
CA ALA A 49 -14.93 -1.77 4.78
C ALA A 49 -14.91 -3.31 4.86
N ARG A 50 -13.82 -3.93 5.34
CA ARG A 50 -13.58 -5.40 5.29
C ARG A 50 -13.71 -5.99 3.88
N ARG A 51 -13.33 -5.19 2.87
CA ARG A 51 -13.35 -5.56 1.44
C ARG A 51 -11.96 -5.80 0.88
N LEU A 52 -10.92 -5.70 1.71
CA LEU A 52 -9.56 -6.01 1.29
C LEU A 52 -9.46 -7.52 0.94
N PRO A 53 -8.96 -7.89 -0.24
CA PRO A 53 -8.82 -9.30 -0.64
C PRO A 53 -7.94 -10.06 0.36
N LYS A 54 -8.37 -11.27 0.77
CA LYS A 54 -7.63 -12.11 1.73
C LYS A 54 -6.20 -12.45 1.29
N LEU A 55 -5.91 -12.38 0.00
CA LEU A 55 -4.58 -12.63 -0.56
C LEU A 55 -3.53 -11.61 -0.07
N HIS A 56 -3.91 -10.35 0.19
CA HIS A 56 -2.99 -9.34 0.71
C HIS A 56 -2.82 -9.37 2.24
N LEU A 57 -3.55 -10.22 2.96
CA LEU A 57 -3.42 -10.34 4.43
C LEU A 57 -2.18 -11.16 4.84
N LYS A 58 -1.63 -12.01 3.95
CA LYS A 58 -0.48 -12.88 4.26
C LYS A 58 0.85 -12.13 4.27
N ASP A 59 1.00 -11.09 3.44
CA ASP A 59 2.28 -10.39 3.27
C ASP A 59 2.64 -9.52 4.48
N GLU A 60 1.65 -8.92 5.15
CA GLU A 60 1.86 -8.07 6.34
C GLU A 60 2.06 -8.89 7.64
N ALA A 61 1.48 -10.10 7.71
CA ALA A 61 1.57 -10.95 8.90
C ALA A 61 2.92 -11.69 9.01
N SER A 62 3.63 -11.88 7.90
CA SER A 62 4.91 -12.62 7.84
C SER A 62 6.13 -11.81 8.29
N SER A 63 6.02 -10.49 8.50
CA SER A 63 7.18 -9.64 8.82
C SER A 63 7.50 -9.48 10.31
N LYS A 64 6.74 -10.14 11.20
CA LYS A 64 6.92 -10.04 12.67
C LYS A 64 7.43 -11.30 13.37
N THR A 65 7.73 -12.38 12.66
CA THR A 65 8.32 -13.61 13.22
C THR A 65 9.53 -14.01 12.38
N ASP A 66 10.71 -13.56 12.80
CA ASP A 66 12.00 -14.29 12.75
C ASP A 66 13.14 -13.31 13.03
N LYS A 67 13.19 -12.82 14.28
CA LYS A 67 14.41 -12.29 14.89
C LYS A 67 14.75 -13.13 16.11
N THR A 68 15.02 -14.41 15.92
CA THR A 68 15.70 -15.23 16.92
C THR A 68 16.41 -16.40 16.24
N ASN A 69 17.73 -16.44 16.40
CA ASN A 69 18.62 -17.61 16.30
C ASN A 69 19.01 -17.98 14.84
N ASP A 70 20.28 -18.09 14.46
CA ASP A 70 21.39 -18.68 15.20
C ASP A 70 22.73 -18.09 14.71
N THR A 71 23.53 -17.57 15.65
CA THR A 71 24.96 -17.33 15.46
C THR A 71 25.65 -18.64 15.79
N SER A 72 25.88 -19.48 14.79
CA SER A 72 26.89 -20.53 14.83
C SER A 72 26.99 -21.20 13.47
N ILE A 73 28.19 -21.20 12.90
CA ILE A 73 28.87 -22.36 12.33
C ILE A 73 30.29 -21.88 11.97
N ASP A 74 31.23 -22.76 12.30
CA ASP A 74 32.69 -22.65 12.42
C ASP A 74 33.47 -21.89 11.32
#